data_AF-A0A5C3LWT6-F1
#
_entry.id   AF-A0A5C3LWT6-F1
#
_cell.length_a   1.000
_cell.length_b   1.000
_cell.length_c   1.000
_cell.angle_alpha   90.00
_cell.angle_beta   90.00
_cell.angle_gamma   90.00
#
_symmetry.space_group_name_H-M   'P 1'
#
loop_
_entity.id
_entity.type
_entity.pdbx_description
1 polymer ?
#
loop_
_entity_poly.entity_id
_entity_poly.type
_entity_poly.pdbx_seq_one_letter_code
_entity_poly.pdbx_strand_id
1 'polypeptide(L)'
;MSTEASPPSPQPKTPPPSGKPPPQFKTRADAHAAKNRALLMYTSAVIIAAVGVTYAAVPLYRMFCAATGFAGTPKVGTGRFEAERLVPVESARRIKVHFNADRSEQLPWTFTPQQKFVNVLPGETSLAFYTAKNKSDQDIIGIATYNVTPDRIAPYFSKVECFCFEEQKLLAGEEVDMPLLFFIDKDMLDDPACRGVEDVVLSYTFFKARRNQQGHLEPDAAEDVVQNSLGFGAYENAPKAEVRNAIAKAAEENSKKSS
;
A
#
# COMPACT_ATOMS: atom_id res chain seq x y z
N MET A 1 57.21 -0.09 81.36
CA MET A 1 57.17 1.38 81.53
C MET A 1 56.22 1.97 80.53
N SER A 2 55.41 2.95 80.94
CA SER A 2 54.64 3.80 80.03
C SER A 2 55.54 4.92 79.51
N THR A 3 55.45 5.26 78.23
CA THR A 3 56.13 6.42 77.65
C THR A 3 55.17 7.20 76.76
N GLU A 4 54.52 8.17 77.40
CA GLU A 4 54.20 9.52 76.93
C GLU A 4 54.17 9.78 75.42
N ALA A 5 53.00 10.13 74.89
CA ALA A 5 52.86 10.77 73.59
C ALA A 5 52.96 12.31 73.73
N SER A 6 53.62 12.98 72.79
CA SER A 6 53.62 14.45 72.67
C SER A 6 53.63 14.89 71.19
N PRO A 7 52.80 15.87 70.78
CA PRO A 7 52.77 16.42 69.42
C PRO A 7 53.71 17.64 69.27
N PRO A 8 54.25 17.93 68.07
CA PRO A 8 53.60 18.86 67.12
C PRO A 8 53.77 18.39 65.65
N SER A 9 53.60 19.12 64.53
CA SER A 9 53.37 20.55 64.19
C SER A 9 52.48 20.68 62.93
N PRO A 10 51.84 21.83 62.64
CA PRO A 10 50.98 21.99 61.47
C PRO A 10 51.78 22.15 60.16
N GLN A 11 51.35 21.45 59.10
CA GLN A 11 51.97 21.58 57.77
C GLN A 11 51.42 22.78 56.96
N PRO A 12 52.26 23.44 56.13
CA PRO A 12 51.84 24.57 55.32
C PRO A 12 50.91 24.14 54.18
N LYS A 13 49.81 24.87 53.99
CA LYS A 13 48.84 24.61 52.91
C LYS A 13 49.43 25.04 51.56
N THR A 14 49.46 24.12 50.60
CA THR A 14 49.85 24.39 49.20
C THR A 14 48.90 25.41 48.57
N PRO A 15 49.38 26.43 47.84
CA PRO A 15 48.50 27.35 47.10
C PRO A 15 47.81 26.62 45.93
N PRO A 16 46.57 27.00 45.57
CA PRO A 16 45.85 26.39 44.45
C PRO A 16 46.47 26.78 43.10
N PRO A 17 46.29 25.96 42.04
CA PRO A 17 46.85 26.26 40.72
C PRO A 17 46.25 27.54 40.13
N SER A 18 47.12 28.38 39.58
CA SER A 18 46.76 29.65 38.96
C SER A 18 45.91 29.44 37.71
N GLY A 19 44.58 29.56 37.85
CA GLY A 19 43.66 29.63 36.71
C GLY A 19 44.02 30.81 35.81
N LYS A 20 43.91 30.63 34.49
CA LYS A 20 44.13 31.70 33.51
C LYS A 20 43.27 32.91 33.89
N PRO A 21 43.82 34.14 33.91
CA PRO A 21 43.06 35.31 34.33
C PRO A 21 41.81 35.47 33.45
N PRO A 22 40.64 35.82 34.03
CA PRO A 22 39.45 36.06 33.24
C PRO A 22 39.72 37.23 32.28
N PRO A 23 39.20 37.20 31.03
CA PRO A 23 39.44 38.25 30.05
C PRO A 23 38.98 39.61 30.62
N GLN A 24 39.92 40.56 30.68
CA GLN A 24 39.68 41.91 31.17
C GLN A 24 38.91 42.73 30.12
N PHE A 25 37.59 42.73 30.24
CA PHE A 25 36.71 43.58 29.45
C PHE A 25 36.76 45.02 29.99
N LYS A 26 37.20 45.98 29.17
CA LYS A 26 37.38 47.38 29.58
C LYS A 26 36.06 48.08 29.90
N THR A 27 34.96 47.61 29.35
CA THR A 27 33.61 48.14 29.60
C THR A 27 32.62 47.01 29.85
N ARG A 28 31.58 47.25 30.68
CA ARG A 28 30.49 46.27 30.87
C ARG A 28 29.84 45.86 29.54
N ALA A 29 29.72 46.80 28.60
CA ALA A 29 29.25 46.55 27.25
C ALA A 29 30.08 45.48 26.50
N ASP A 30 31.41 45.50 26.60
CA ASP A 30 32.29 44.53 25.93
C ASP A 30 32.13 43.12 26.52
N ALA A 31 31.95 43.03 27.84
CA ALA A 31 31.68 41.76 28.53
C ALA A 31 30.34 41.16 28.10
N HIS A 32 29.31 42.00 27.90
CA HIS A 32 28.02 41.56 27.35
C HIS A 32 28.14 41.21 25.86
N ALA A 33 28.87 41.99 25.05
CA ALA A 33 29.07 41.70 23.63
C ALA A 33 29.79 40.37 23.39
N ALA A 34 30.85 40.08 24.16
CA ALA A 34 31.57 38.81 24.07
C ALA A 34 30.69 37.61 24.49
N LYS A 35 29.91 37.75 25.57
CA LYS A 35 28.96 36.73 26.02
C LYS A 35 27.84 36.51 25.00
N ASN A 36 27.27 37.57 24.43
CA ASN A 36 26.24 37.49 23.41
C ASN A 36 26.77 36.85 22.12
N ARG A 37 28.01 37.17 21.72
CA ARG A 37 28.66 36.54 20.56
C ARG A 37 28.89 35.03 20.77
N ALA A 38 29.33 34.63 21.97
CA ALA A 38 29.44 33.21 22.32
C ALA A 38 28.07 32.53 22.34
N LEU A 39 27.06 33.14 22.98
CA LEU A 39 25.69 32.64 23.04
C LEU A 39 25.12 32.42 21.62
N LEU A 40 25.27 33.40 20.72
CA LEU A 40 24.82 33.30 19.32
C LEU A 40 25.51 32.16 18.56
N MET A 41 26.81 31.91 18.79
CA MET A 41 27.50 30.76 18.19
C MET A 41 26.97 29.43 18.73
N TYR A 42 26.73 29.31 20.04
CA TYR A 42 26.17 28.08 20.61
C TYR A 42 24.71 27.85 20.18
N THR A 43 23.85 28.86 20.18
CA THR A 43 22.45 28.69 19.78
C THR A 43 22.31 28.39 18.30
N SER A 44 23.07 29.05 17.42
CA SER A 44 23.08 28.73 15.98
C SER A 44 23.62 27.32 15.70
N ALA A 45 24.67 26.88 16.38
CA ALA A 45 25.16 25.51 16.26
C ALA A 45 24.10 24.46 16.68
N VAL A 46 23.38 24.70 17.78
CA VAL A 46 22.28 23.83 18.23
C VAL A 46 21.12 23.81 17.22
N ILE A 47 20.74 24.96 16.65
CA ILE A 47 19.69 25.03 15.63
C ILE A 47 20.09 24.25 14.37
N ILE A 48 21.32 24.44 13.87
CA ILE A 48 21.83 23.73 12.69
C ILE A 48 21.87 22.21 12.95
N ALA A 49 22.34 21.79 14.12
CA ALA A 49 22.36 20.38 14.51
C ALA A 49 20.95 19.78 14.60
N ALA A 50 19.99 20.47 15.21
CA ALA A 50 18.60 20.00 15.33
C ALA A 50 17.91 19.87 13.96
N VAL A 51 18.13 20.82 13.05
CA VAL A 51 17.63 20.75 11.67
C VAL A 51 18.29 19.60 10.91
N GLY A 52 19.61 19.43 11.03
CA GLY A 52 20.35 18.33 10.41
C GLY A 52 19.87 16.95 10.88
N VAL A 53 19.67 16.77 12.19
CA VAL A 53 19.12 15.53 12.77
C VAL A 53 17.70 15.27 12.30
N THR A 54 16.83 16.29 12.28
CA THR A 54 15.44 16.16 11.82
C THR A 54 15.37 15.76 10.34
N TYR A 55 16.22 16.35 9.49
CA TYR A 55 16.31 16.00 8.07
C TYR A 55 16.89 14.60 7.85
N ALA A 56 17.91 14.20 8.62
CA ALA A 56 18.54 12.88 8.54
C ALA A 56 17.68 11.75 9.13
N ALA A 57 16.76 12.04 10.06
CA ALA A 57 15.92 11.04 10.70
C ALA A 57 15.05 10.26 9.70
N VAL A 58 14.51 10.92 8.67
CA VAL A 58 13.66 10.28 7.65
C VAL A 58 14.42 9.24 6.80
N PRO A 59 15.57 9.56 6.14
CA PRO A 59 16.32 8.56 5.40
C PRO A 59 16.95 7.49 6.31
N LEU A 60 17.38 7.83 7.55
CA LEU A 60 17.91 6.84 8.49
C LEU A 60 16.82 5.83 8.92
N TYR A 61 15.60 6.32 9.22
CA TYR A 61 14.45 5.47 9.51
C TYR A 61 14.07 4.60 8.30
N ARG A 62 14.09 5.16 7.08
CA ARG A 62 13.86 4.38 5.85
C ARG A 62 14.91 3.28 5.66
N MET A 63 16.20 3.56 5.88
CA MET A 63 17.26 2.54 5.82
C MET A 63 17.07 1.46 6.88
N PHE A 64 16.75 1.84 8.12
CA PHE A 64 16.47 0.88 9.19
C PHE A 64 15.28 -0.01 8.86
N CYS A 65 14.17 0.57 8.42
CA CYS A 65 12.96 -0.17 8.05
C CYS A 65 13.18 -1.05 6.81
N ALA A 66 13.93 -0.60 5.81
CA ALA A 66 14.27 -1.40 4.63
C ALA A 66 15.23 -2.57 4.94
N ALA A 67 16.14 -2.41 5.91
CA ALA A 67 17.05 -3.48 6.34
C ALA A 67 16.34 -4.52 7.24
N THR A 68 15.49 -4.06 8.16
CA THR A 68 14.84 -4.93 9.16
C THR A 68 13.50 -5.50 8.71
N GLY A 69 12.76 -4.81 7.82
CA GLY A 69 11.36 -5.10 7.50
C GLY A 69 10.35 -4.50 8.49
N PHE A 70 10.78 -3.59 9.37
CA PHE A 70 9.93 -3.00 10.40
C PHE A 70 8.76 -2.19 9.79
N ALA A 71 7.62 -2.19 10.48
CA ALA A 71 6.35 -1.59 10.05
C ALA A 71 5.81 -2.10 8.68
N GLY A 72 6.17 -3.31 8.25
CA GLY A 72 5.73 -3.86 6.96
C GLY A 72 6.37 -3.23 5.74
N THR A 73 7.44 -2.43 5.94
CA THR A 73 8.24 -1.89 4.85
C THR A 73 8.87 -3.05 4.09
N PRO A 74 8.58 -3.25 2.80
CA PRO A 74 9.18 -4.35 2.05
C PRO A 74 10.69 -4.16 2.05
N LYS A 75 11.41 -5.23 2.42
CA LYS A 75 12.84 -5.31 2.10
C LYS A 75 12.98 -5.13 0.59
N VAL A 76 14.08 -4.53 0.14
CA VAL A 76 14.41 -4.47 -1.30
C VAL A 76 14.96 -5.80 -1.83
N GLY A 77 14.32 -6.89 -1.39
CA GLY A 77 14.22 -8.17 -2.09
C GLY A 77 12.73 -8.38 -2.40
N THR A 78 12.41 -8.74 -3.63
CA THR A 78 11.05 -8.88 -4.17
C THR A 78 10.32 -10.09 -3.57
N GLY A 79 10.08 -10.11 -2.25
CA GLY A 79 9.77 -11.31 -1.44
C GLY A 79 8.49 -12.11 -1.74
N ARG A 80 7.80 -11.87 -2.86
CA ARG A 80 6.81 -12.79 -3.47
C ARG A 80 7.13 -13.16 -4.92
N PHE A 81 7.92 -12.36 -5.64
CA PHE A 81 8.31 -12.58 -7.05
C PHE A 81 9.82 -12.80 -7.23
N GLU A 82 10.55 -13.10 -6.15
CA GLU A 82 11.95 -13.51 -6.20
C GLU A 82 12.09 -14.82 -6.99
N ALA A 83 13.12 -14.90 -7.84
CA ALA A 83 13.38 -16.08 -8.67
C ALA A 83 13.53 -17.37 -7.84
N GLU A 84 13.94 -17.27 -6.57
CA GLU A 84 14.10 -18.37 -5.62
C GLU A 84 12.77 -18.91 -5.04
N ARG A 85 11.66 -18.18 -5.22
CA ARG A 85 10.28 -18.65 -4.96
C ARG A 85 9.61 -19.27 -6.19
N LEU A 86 10.11 -18.95 -7.38
CA LEU A 86 9.65 -19.46 -8.68
C LEU A 86 10.36 -20.76 -9.11
N VAL A 87 10.96 -21.48 -8.14
CA VAL A 87 11.58 -22.79 -8.35
C VAL A 87 10.56 -23.88 -8.01
N PRO A 88 10.16 -24.74 -8.95
CA PRO A 88 9.18 -25.79 -8.70
C PRO A 88 9.73 -26.83 -7.71
N VAL A 89 8.94 -27.14 -6.68
CA VAL A 89 9.29 -28.18 -5.71
C VAL A 89 8.92 -29.55 -6.28
N GLU A 90 9.84 -30.21 -6.99
CA GLU A 90 9.59 -31.50 -7.66
C GLU A 90 9.16 -32.65 -6.72
N SER A 91 9.49 -32.56 -5.43
CA SER A 91 9.05 -33.52 -4.40
C SER A 91 7.63 -33.27 -3.87
N ALA A 92 6.99 -32.16 -4.25
CA ALA A 92 5.65 -31.82 -3.83
C ALA A 92 4.58 -32.46 -4.74
N ARG A 93 3.35 -32.57 -4.22
CA ARG A 93 2.19 -32.99 -5.01
C ARG A 93 1.80 -31.89 -5.99
N ARG A 94 1.44 -32.26 -7.22
CA ARG A 94 0.77 -31.36 -8.17
C ARG A 94 -0.62 -30.99 -7.64
N ILE A 95 -0.95 -29.72 -7.74
CA ILE A 95 -2.24 -29.14 -7.38
C ILE A 95 -3.03 -28.90 -8.66
N LYS A 96 -4.28 -29.36 -8.68
CA LYS A 96 -5.22 -29.15 -9.78
C LYS A 96 -5.94 -27.83 -9.60
N VAL A 97 -5.60 -26.85 -10.42
CA VAL A 97 -6.30 -25.55 -10.47
C VAL A 97 -7.39 -25.64 -11.52
N HIS A 98 -8.64 -25.58 -11.09
CA HIS A 98 -9.83 -25.49 -11.94
C HIS A 98 -10.14 -24.03 -12.23
N PHE A 99 -10.48 -23.74 -13.48
CA PHE A 99 -10.87 -22.40 -13.92
C PHE A 99 -12.37 -22.33 -14.09
N ASN A 100 -13.00 -21.45 -13.33
CA ASN A 100 -14.42 -21.13 -13.45
C ASN A 100 -14.61 -19.70 -13.95
N ALA A 101 -15.68 -19.49 -14.73
CA ALA A 101 -15.93 -18.27 -15.49
C ALA A 101 -17.42 -17.94 -15.50
N ASP A 102 -17.79 -16.92 -14.74
CA ASP A 102 -19.14 -16.43 -14.57
C ASP A 102 -19.27 -14.98 -15.06
N ARG A 103 -20.49 -14.56 -15.36
CA ARG A 103 -20.82 -13.21 -15.83
C ARG A 103 -22.22 -12.81 -15.35
N SER A 104 -22.39 -11.54 -14.93
CA SER A 104 -23.70 -11.05 -14.49
C SER A 104 -24.71 -11.05 -15.64
N GLU A 105 -25.99 -11.29 -15.36
CA GLU A 105 -27.02 -11.38 -16.41
C GLU A 105 -27.12 -10.09 -17.26
N GLN A 106 -26.85 -8.95 -16.63
CA GLN A 106 -26.83 -7.60 -17.20
C GLN A 106 -25.64 -7.35 -18.15
N LEU A 107 -24.63 -8.21 -18.14
CA LEU A 107 -23.48 -8.15 -19.03
C LEU A 107 -23.69 -9.13 -20.19
N PRO A 108 -23.96 -8.66 -21.43
CA PRO A 108 -24.21 -9.51 -22.60
C PRO A 108 -22.90 -10.03 -23.20
N TRP A 109 -22.00 -10.53 -22.36
CA TRP A 109 -20.73 -11.13 -22.77
C TRP A 109 -20.79 -12.65 -22.67
N THR A 110 -20.00 -13.31 -23.49
CA THR A 110 -19.60 -14.70 -23.27
C THR A 110 -18.19 -14.67 -22.69
N PHE A 111 -18.00 -15.31 -21.55
CA PHE A 111 -16.72 -15.41 -20.87
C PHE A 111 -16.50 -16.87 -20.52
N THR A 112 -15.45 -17.49 -21.07
CA THR A 112 -15.20 -18.93 -20.96
C THR A 112 -13.71 -19.20 -20.85
N PRO A 113 -13.28 -20.13 -19.99
CA PRO A 113 -11.88 -20.52 -19.94
C PRO A 113 -11.59 -21.45 -21.12
N GLN A 114 -10.46 -21.28 -21.80
CA GLN A 114 -10.02 -22.21 -22.85
C GLN A 114 -9.63 -23.58 -22.26
N GLN A 115 -9.25 -23.61 -20.98
CA GLN A 115 -8.78 -24.78 -20.25
C GLN A 115 -9.65 -24.95 -19.00
N LYS A 116 -10.22 -26.13 -18.75
CA LYS A 116 -11.03 -26.35 -17.52
C LYS A 116 -10.18 -26.50 -16.26
N PHE A 117 -9.00 -27.08 -16.38
CA PHE A 117 -8.06 -27.27 -15.28
C PHE A 117 -6.62 -27.40 -15.77
N VAL A 118 -5.66 -27.11 -14.89
CA VAL A 118 -4.22 -27.41 -15.06
C VAL A 118 -3.64 -28.01 -13.78
N ASN A 119 -2.58 -28.81 -13.90
CA ASN A 119 -1.90 -29.45 -12.76
C ASN A 119 -0.51 -28.83 -12.57
N VAL A 120 -0.35 -27.98 -11.55
CA VAL A 120 0.88 -27.21 -11.29
C VAL A 120 1.57 -27.68 -10.01
N LEU A 121 2.90 -27.63 -9.96
CA LEU A 121 3.66 -27.78 -8.72
C LEU A 121 3.68 -26.46 -7.93
N PRO A 122 3.79 -26.49 -6.59
CA PRO A 122 4.16 -25.30 -5.83
C PRO A 122 5.52 -24.75 -6.31
N GLY A 123 5.57 -23.45 -6.57
CA GLY A 123 6.69 -22.76 -7.23
C GLY A 123 6.66 -22.78 -8.77
N GLU A 124 5.82 -23.61 -9.41
CA GLU A 124 5.66 -23.63 -10.88
C GLU A 124 4.78 -22.47 -11.34
N THR A 125 5.27 -21.68 -12.30
CA THR A 125 4.48 -20.63 -12.95
C THR A 125 3.67 -21.23 -14.09
N SER A 126 2.38 -20.90 -14.16
CA SER A 126 1.46 -21.42 -15.17
C SER A 126 0.68 -20.29 -15.85
N LEU A 127 0.34 -20.53 -17.11
CA LEU A 127 -0.39 -19.60 -17.96
C LEU A 127 -1.72 -20.24 -18.39
N ALA A 128 -2.82 -19.62 -18.00
CA ALA A 128 -4.17 -19.97 -18.47
C ALA A 128 -4.70 -18.90 -19.42
N PHE A 129 -5.67 -19.25 -20.25
CA PHE A 129 -6.33 -18.32 -21.17
C PHE A 129 -7.84 -18.35 -20.97
N TYR A 130 -8.45 -17.17 -20.96
CA TYR A 130 -9.90 -17.00 -21.03
C TYR A 130 -10.26 -16.21 -22.27
N THR A 131 -11.32 -16.62 -22.96
CA THR A 131 -11.88 -15.87 -24.09
C THR A 131 -13.08 -15.08 -23.61
N ALA A 132 -13.09 -13.77 -23.88
CA ALA A 132 -14.24 -12.89 -23.67
C ALA A 132 -14.75 -12.37 -25.02
N LYS A 133 -16.08 -12.41 -25.21
CA LYS A 133 -16.75 -11.89 -26.40
C LYS A 133 -17.94 -11.02 -26.04
N ASN A 134 -17.97 -9.79 -26.55
CA ASN A 134 -19.14 -8.93 -26.45
C ASN A 134 -20.18 -9.34 -27.51
N LYS A 135 -21.40 -9.70 -27.08
CA LYS A 135 -22.52 -10.07 -27.97
C LYS A 135 -23.50 -8.93 -28.24
N SER A 136 -23.20 -7.71 -27.78
CA SER A 136 -24.04 -6.53 -28.04
C SER A 136 -23.50 -5.66 -29.16
N ASP A 137 -24.39 -4.83 -29.71
CA ASP A 137 -24.08 -3.80 -30.72
C ASP A 137 -23.51 -2.50 -30.12
N GLN A 138 -23.06 -2.54 -28.85
CA GLN A 138 -22.54 -1.39 -28.12
C GLN A 138 -21.22 -1.72 -27.43
N ASP A 139 -20.35 -0.72 -27.32
CA ASP A 139 -19.16 -0.78 -26.47
C ASP A 139 -19.58 -0.95 -25.01
N ILE A 140 -19.02 -1.95 -24.33
CA ILE A 140 -19.30 -2.20 -22.92
C ILE A 140 -17.98 -2.24 -22.13
N ILE A 141 -18.03 -1.71 -20.92
CA ILE A 141 -16.94 -1.83 -19.94
C ILE A 141 -17.35 -2.89 -18.91
N GLY A 142 -16.47 -3.86 -18.70
CA GLY A 142 -16.60 -4.90 -17.69
C GLY A 142 -15.50 -4.77 -16.64
N ILE A 143 -15.86 -5.01 -15.38
CA ILE A 143 -14.92 -5.24 -14.30
C ILE A 143 -15.08 -6.68 -13.83
N ALA A 144 -13.97 -7.38 -13.61
CA ALA A 144 -14.00 -8.71 -13.02
C ALA A 144 -13.72 -8.65 -11.52
N THR A 145 -14.29 -9.60 -10.79
CA THR A 145 -13.85 -9.97 -9.44
C THR A 145 -13.43 -11.43 -9.46
N TYR A 146 -12.53 -11.83 -8.55
CA TYR A 146 -12.09 -13.21 -8.44
C TYR A 146 -12.14 -13.72 -7.00
N ASN A 147 -12.31 -15.04 -6.86
CA ASN A 147 -12.12 -15.75 -5.60
C ASN A 147 -11.32 -17.03 -5.81
N VAL A 148 -10.59 -17.44 -4.77
CA VAL A 148 -9.79 -18.67 -4.74
C VAL A 148 -10.34 -19.55 -3.63
N THR A 149 -10.77 -20.77 -3.96
CA THR A 149 -11.35 -21.73 -3.02
C THR A 149 -10.48 -23.00 -3.01
N PRO A 150 -10.14 -23.58 -1.84
CA PRO A 150 -10.54 -23.18 -0.49
C PRO A 150 -9.74 -22.00 0.07
N ASP A 151 -10.37 -21.10 0.82
CA ASP A 151 -9.83 -19.79 1.25
C ASP A 151 -8.44 -19.85 1.91
N ARG A 152 -8.13 -20.96 2.58
CA ARG A 152 -6.81 -21.28 3.17
C ARG A 152 -5.63 -21.17 2.20
N ILE A 153 -5.84 -21.43 0.90
CA ILE A 153 -4.77 -21.32 -0.12
C ILE A 153 -4.67 -19.93 -0.75
N ALA A 154 -5.67 -19.07 -0.55
CA ALA A 154 -5.68 -17.72 -1.11
C ALA A 154 -4.46 -16.85 -0.74
N PRO A 155 -3.83 -16.95 0.46
CA PRO A 155 -2.61 -16.21 0.79
C PRO A 155 -1.37 -16.64 -0.01
N TYR A 156 -1.37 -17.89 -0.51
CA TYR A 156 -0.27 -18.52 -1.26
C TYR A 156 -0.48 -18.49 -2.77
N PHE A 157 -1.75 -18.35 -3.22
CA PHE A 157 -2.09 -18.21 -4.62
C PHE A 157 -1.73 -16.80 -5.12
N SER A 158 -0.57 -16.67 -5.76
CA SER A 158 -0.07 -15.40 -6.26
C SER A 158 -0.36 -15.25 -7.75
N LYS A 159 -1.38 -14.45 -8.06
CA LYS A 159 -1.67 -14.02 -9.43
C LYS A 159 -0.69 -12.91 -9.83
N VAL A 160 0.11 -13.15 -10.87
CA VAL A 160 1.17 -12.25 -11.32
C VAL A 160 0.61 -11.12 -12.18
N GLU A 161 -0.21 -11.45 -13.17
CA GLU A 161 -0.74 -10.49 -14.14
C GLU A 161 -2.27 -10.58 -14.24
N CYS A 162 -2.93 -9.42 -14.31
CA CYS A 162 -4.31 -9.31 -13.86
C CYS A 162 -5.19 -8.31 -14.62
N PHE A 163 -5.84 -8.80 -15.68
CA PHE A 163 -7.05 -8.19 -16.27
C PHE A 163 -8.21 -7.91 -15.27
N CYS A 164 -8.10 -8.35 -14.00
CA CYS A 164 -9.15 -8.18 -12.99
C CYS A 164 -9.15 -6.81 -12.31
N PHE A 165 -8.06 -6.05 -12.40
CA PHE A 165 -7.96 -4.72 -11.78
C PHE A 165 -8.04 -3.57 -12.78
N GLU A 166 -8.06 -3.88 -14.08
CA GLU A 166 -8.19 -2.89 -15.14
C GLU A 166 -9.52 -3.09 -15.86
N GLU A 167 -10.21 -1.97 -16.11
CA GLU A 167 -11.47 -1.93 -16.84
C GLU A 167 -11.29 -2.50 -18.25
N GLN A 168 -11.94 -3.63 -18.53
CA GLN A 168 -11.92 -4.22 -19.85
C GLN A 168 -13.02 -3.56 -20.67
N LYS A 169 -12.64 -2.77 -21.67
CA LYS A 169 -13.56 -2.27 -22.69
C LYS A 169 -13.51 -3.23 -23.88
N LEU A 170 -14.63 -3.90 -24.17
CA LEU A 170 -14.82 -4.62 -25.43
C LEU A 170 -15.77 -3.82 -26.32
N LEU A 171 -15.37 -3.61 -27.57
CA LEU A 171 -16.19 -3.01 -28.62
C LEU A 171 -17.36 -3.93 -28.99
N ALA A 172 -18.33 -3.39 -29.72
CA ALA A 172 -19.45 -4.17 -30.26
C ALA A 172 -18.95 -5.38 -31.09
N GLY A 173 -19.40 -6.59 -30.73
CA GLY A 173 -19.02 -7.84 -31.42
C GLY A 173 -17.59 -8.35 -31.20
N GLU A 174 -16.74 -7.62 -30.46
CA GLU A 174 -15.32 -7.94 -30.28
C GLU A 174 -15.10 -9.22 -29.44
N GLU A 175 -14.05 -9.96 -29.77
CA GLU A 175 -13.63 -11.19 -29.09
C GLU A 175 -12.12 -11.11 -28.80
N VAL A 176 -11.75 -11.29 -27.54
CA VAL A 176 -10.39 -11.10 -27.02
C VAL A 176 -9.99 -12.27 -26.12
N ASP A 177 -8.78 -12.78 -26.32
CA ASP A 177 -8.15 -13.74 -25.42
C ASP A 177 -7.34 -13.01 -24.33
N MET A 178 -7.68 -13.27 -23.07
CA MET A 178 -7.06 -12.70 -21.88
C MET A 178 -6.14 -13.73 -21.21
N PRO A 179 -4.81 -13.61 -21.35
CA PRO A 179 -3.87 -14.44 -20.59
C PRO A 179 -3.95 -14.18 -19.08
N LEU A 180 -3.73 -15.26 -18.32
CA LEU A 180 -3.68 -15.27 -16.85
C LEU A 180 -2.37 -15.94 -16.43
N LEU A 181 -1.42 -15.17 -15.93
CA LEU A 181 -0.18 -15.67 -15.33
C LEU A 181 -0.34 -15.80 -13.81
N PHE A 182 -0.09 -16.99 -13.27
CA PHE A 182 -0.19 -17.27 -11.83
C PHE A 182 0.83 -18.33 -11.38
N PHE A 183 1.12 -18.36 -10.09
CA PHE A 183 1.83 -19.45 -9.44
C PHE A 183 1.27 -19.67 -8.02
N ILE A 184 1.60 -20.81 -7.42
CA ILE A 184 1.27 -21.11 -6.03
C ILE A 184 2.57 -21.13 -5.24
N ASP A 185 2.67 -20.31 -4.19
CA ASP A 185 3.89 -20.22 -3.38
C ASP A 185 4.17 -21.53 -2.62
N LYS A 186 5.43 -21.97 -2.63
CA LYS A 186 5.91 -23.19 -1.95
C LYS A 186 5.68 -23.16 -0.44
N ASP A 187 5.60 -21.98 0.18
CA ASP A 187 5.37 -21.80 1.62
C ASP A 187 4.05 -22.47 2.10
N MET A 188 3.11 -22.78 1.18
CA MET A 188 1.91 -23.56 1.51
C MET A 188 2.19 -24.99 2.00
N LEU A 189 3.38 -25.53 1.72
CA LEU A 189 3.77 -26.89 2.12
C LEU A 189 4.09 -26.97 3.61
N ASP A 190 4.58 -25.87 4.17
CA ASP A 190 4.92 -25.76 5.59
C ASP A 190 3.69 -25.44 6.45
N ASP A 191 2.67 -24.78 5.88
CA ASP A 191 1.42 -24.43 6.57
C ASP A 191 0.54 -25.66 6.90
N PRO A 192 0.29 -25.96 8.19
CA PRO A 192 -0.63 -27.02 8.59
C PRO A 192 -2.06 -26.87 8.05
N ALA A 193 -2.53 -25.64 7.79
CA ALA A 193 -3.87 -25.41 7.26
C ALA A 193 -4.01 -25.86 5.80
N CYS A 194 -2.96 -25.69 4.99
CA CYS A 194 -2.93 -26.07 3.57
C CYS A 194 -2.70 -27.57 3.32
N ARG A 195 -2.47 -28.38 4.36
CA ARG A 195 -2.28 -29.83 4.24
C ARG A 195 -3.49 -30.51 3.61
N GLY A 196 -3.25 -31.18 2.48
CA GLY A 196 -4.28 -31.93 1.74
C GLY A 196 -5.10 -31.09 0.75
N VAL A 197 -4.72 -29.84 0.48
CA VAL A 197 -5.29 -29.09 -0.65
C VAL A 197 -4.69 -29.63 -1.96
N GLU A 198 -5.48 -30.41 -2.70
CA GLU A 198 -5.09 -30.98 -4.01
C GLU A 198 -5.90 -30.37 -5.17
N ASP A 199 -7.12 -29.88 -4.90
CA ASP A 199 -7.97 -29.18 -5.84
C ASP A 199 -8.19 -27.73 -5.37
N VAL A 200 -7.98 -26.78 -6.28
CA VAL A 200 -8.18 -25.34 -6.09
C VAL A 200 -9.11 -24.86 -7.19
N VAL A 201 -10.12 -24.06 -6.85
CA VAL A 201 -11.01 -23.42 -7.82
C VAL A 201 -10.69 -21.93 -7.87
N LEU A 202 -10.33 -21.46 -9.06
CA LEU A 202 -10.17 -20.05 -9.37
C LEU A 202 -11.42 -19.59 -10.15
N SER A 203 -12.33 -18.93 -9.45
CA SER A 203 -13.56 -18.39 -10.04
C SER A 203 -13.36 -16.92 -10.40
N TYR A 204 -13.74 -16.56 -11.62
CA TYR A 204 -13.83 -15.19 -12.11
C TYR A 204 -15.29 -14.85 -12.41
N THR A 205 -15.77 -13.71 -11.91
CA THR A 205 -17.11 -13.20 -12.23
C THR A 205 -17.00 -11.80 -12.80
N PHE A 206 -17.47 -11.61 -14.04
CA PHE A 206 -17.53 -10.30 -14.67
C PHE A 206 -18.86 -9.58 -14.39
N PHE A 207 -18.77 -8.29 -14.09
CA PHE A 207 -19.88 -7.36 -13.90
C PHE A 207 -19.78 -6.20 -14.89
N LYS A 208 -20.93 -5.71 -15.33
CA LYS A 208 -21.02 -4.50 -16.15
C LYS A 208 -20.73 -3.26 -15.29
N ALA A 209 -19.81 -2.43 -15.74
CA ALA A 209 -19.50 -1.15 -15.12
C ALA A 209 -19.85 0.01 -16.08
N ARG A 210 -20.18 1.18 -15.54
CA ARG A 210 -20.22 2.42 -16.30
C ARG A 210 -19.34 3.48 -15.64
N ARG A 211 -18.74 4.34 -16.47
CA ARG A 211 -18.18 5.61 -16.00
C ARG A 211 -19.23 6.70 -16.13
N ASN A 212 -19.38 7.51 -15.10
CA ASN A 212 -20.16 8.74 -15.16
C ASN A 212 -19.40 9.82 -15.99
N GLN A 213 -20.01 10.99 -16.19
CA GLN A 213 -19.40 12.06 -17.00
C GLN A 213 -18.11 12.64 -16.40
N GLN A 214 -17.83 12.38 -15.12
CA GLN A 214 -16.61 12.78 -14.42
C GLN A 214 -15.53 11.67 -14.43
N GLY A 215 -15.84 10.53 -15.04
CA GLY A 215 -14.94 9.38 -15.11
C GLY A 215 -14.92 8.50 -13.87
N HIS A 216 -15.80 8.72 -12.88
CA HIS A 216 -15.95 7.82 -11.74
C HIS A 216 -16.74 6.56 -12.12
N LEU A 217 -16.37 5.43 -11.51
CA LEU A 217 -17.08 4.16 -11.66
C LEU A 217 -18.41 4.20 -10.88
N GLU A 218 -19.51 3.99 -11.58
CA GLU A 218 -20.82 3.72 -10.98
C GLU A 218 -21.27 2.30 -11.36
N PRO A 219 -21.77 1.49 -10.40
CA PRO A 219 -22.38 0.20 -10.69
C PRO A 219 -23.68 0.42 -11.48
N ASP A 220 -23.96 -0.44 -12.48
CA ASP A 220 -25.07 -0.25 -13.42
C ASP A 220 -26.48 -0.52 -12.83
N ALA A 221 -26.58 -0.76 -11.52
CA ALA A 221 -27.85 -0.86 -10.83
C ALA A 221 -28.48 0.54 -10.67
N ALA A 222 -29.81 0.63 -10.82
CA ALA A 222 -30.53 1.87 -10.58
C ALA A 222 -30.30 2.35 -9.13
N GLU A 223 -30.13 3.65 -8.95
CA GLU A 223 -29.60 4.22 -7.71
C GLU A 223 -30.53 3.99 -6.50
N ASP A 224 -31.84 3.92 -6.74
CA ASP A 224 -32.84 3.48 -5.77
C ASP A 224 -32.63 2.02 -5.33
N VAL A 225 -32.29 1.11 -6.24
CA VAL A 225 -32.00 -0.30 -5.94
C VAL A 225 -30.72 -0.43 -5.13
N VAL A 226 -29.67 0.33 -5.46
CA VAL A 226 -28.42 0.38 -4.67
C VAL A 226 -28.72 0.89 -3.25
N GLN A 227 -29.45 2.00 -3.14
CA GLN A 227 -29.75 2.64 -1.87
C GLN A 227 -30.68 1.80 -0.98
N ASN A 228 -31.63 1.07 -1.58
CA ASN A 228 -32.44 0.05 -0.91
C ASN A 228 -31.56 -1.10 -0.38
N SER A 229 -30.62 -1.60 -1.19
CA SER A 229 -29.71 -2.70 -0.82
C SER A 229 -28.76 -2.31 0.32
N LEU A 230 -28.40 -1.04 0.41
CA LEU A 230 -27.57 -0.47 1.49
C LEU A 230 -28.39 -0.06 2.74
N GLY A 231 -29.71 -0.29 2.76
CA GLY A 231 -30.59 0.05 3.90
C GLY A 231 -30.98 1.53 4.00
N PHE A 232 -30.63 2.36 3.02
CA PHE A 232 -30.91 3.80 3.01
C PHE A 232 -32.20 4.18 2.25
N GLY A 233 -32.94 3.20 1.74
CA GLY A 233 -34.18 3.42 0.96
C GLY A 233 -35.29 4.22 1.66
N ALA A 234 -35.29 4.27 3.00
CA ALA A 234 -36.26 5.02 3.79
C ALA A 234 -35.88 6.50 4.02
N TYR A 235 -34.73 6.96 3.50
CA TYR A 235 -34.20 8.30 3.75
C TYR A 235 -34.13 9.10 2.44
N GLU A 236 -34.60 10.36 2.47
CA GLU A 236 -34.46 11.27 1.34
C GLU A 236 -32.99 11.72 1.23
N ASN A 237 -32.33 11.29 0.15
CA ASN A 237 -30.91 11.55 -0.06
C ASN A 237 -30.71 12.90 -0.76
N ALA A 238 -29.70 13.66 -0.33
CA ALA A 238 -29.37 14.93 -0.97
C ALA A 238 -29.04 14.72 -2.47
N PRO A 239 -29.54 15.58 -3.38
CA PRO A 239 -29.30 15.41 -4.81
C PRO A 239 -27.80 15.45 -5.12
N LYS A 240 -27.37 14.53 -6.00
CA LYS A 240 -25.97 14.43 -6.46
C LYS A 240 -25.40 15.80 -6.82
N ALA A 241 -24.13 16.00 -6.50
CA ALA A 241 -23.41 17.24 -6.81
C ALA A 241 -23.52 17.60 -8.30
N GLU A 242 -23.57 16.61 -9.20
CA GLU A 242 -23.80 16.80 -10.64
C GLU A 242 -25.14 17.47 -10.94
N VAL A 243 -26.24 16.94 -10.40
CA VAL A 243 -27.59 17.50 -10.58
C VAL A 243 -27.70 18.89 -9.95
N ARG A 244 -27.14 19.07 -8.74
CA ARG A 244 -27.09 20.37 -8.07
C ARG A 244 -26.30 21.42 -8.88
N ASN A 245 -25.15 21.02 -9.43
CA ASN A 245 -24.31 21.90 -10.25
C ASN A 245 -24.97 22.20 -11.61
N ALA A 246 -25.67 21.23 -12.21
CA ALA A 246 -26.43 21.43 -13.45
C ALA A 246 -27.60 22.40 -13.25
N ILE A 247 -28.36 22.25 -12.16
CA ILE A 247 -29.44 23.19 -11.77
C ILE A 247 -28.87 24.59 -11.51
N ALA A 248 -27.76 24.69 -10.76
CA ALA A 248 -27.10 25.98 -10.51
C ALA A 248 -26.62 26.66 -11.81
N LYS A 249 -26.02 25.89 -12.73
CA LYS A 249 -25.55 26.40 -14.02
C LYS A 249 -26.72 26.84 -14.92
N ALA A 250 -27.81 26.07 -14.97
CA ALA A 250 -29.01 26.43 -15.71
C ALA A 250 -29.70 27.68 -15.14
N ALA A 251 -29.68 27.87 -13.81
CA ALA A 251 -30.14 29.10 -13.18
C ALA A 251 -29.27 30.32 -13.55
N GLU A 252 -27.95 30.14 -13.60
CA GLU A 252 -27.01 31.21 -14.00
C GLU A 252 -27.16 31.60 -15.49
N GLU A 253 -27.33 30.62 -16.38
CA GLU A 253 -27.57 30.84 -17.81
C GLU A 253 -28.91 31.54 -18.09
N ASN A 254 -29.98 31.19 -17.37
CA ASN A 254 -31.26 31.90 -17.46
C ASN A 254 -31.17 33.34 -16.94
N SER A 255 -30.42 33.58 -15.86
CA SER A 255 -30.19 34.93 -15.33
C SER A 255 -29.46 35.83 -16.35
N LYS A 256 -28.43 35.30 -17.03
CA LYS A 256 -27.68 36.02 -18.08
C LYS A 256 -28.47 36.27 -19.36
N LYS A 257 -29.60 35.59 -19.58
CA LYS A 257 -30.46 35.73 -20.77
C LYS A 257 -31.63 36.70 -20.55
N SER A 258 -31.80 37.20 -19.32
CA SER A 258 -32.84 38.14 -18.92
C SER A 258 -32.28 39.54 -18.58
N SER A 259 -31.02 39.81 -18.96
CA SER A 259 -30.34 41.11 -18.92
C SER A 259 -29.84 41.48 -20.32
#